data_AF-A0A183Q052-F1
#
_entry.id   AF-A0A183Q052-F1
#
_cell.length_a   1.000
_cell.length_b   1.000
_cell.length_c   1.000
_cell.angle_alpha   90.00
_cell.angle_beta   90.00
_cell.angle_gamma   90.00
#
_symmetry.space_group_name_H-M   'P 1'
#
loop_
_entity.id
_entity.type
_entity.pdbx_description
1 polymer ?
#
loop_
_entity_poly.entity_id
_entity_poly.type
_entity_poly.pdbx_seq_one_letter_code
_entity_poly.pdbx_strand_id
1 'polypeptide(L)'
;MRYVSSNPELRLCLDQIRDGYYCPNEPDLFKDLYNKLVTEDKFMVCADYGDYMRAQAEVESAYKDEVKWSKMVLMNIAAAGKFSSDRTVREYARDIWRVDPVIVKESIKYNSENINNPRFCSNN
;
A
#
# COMPACT_ATOMS: atom_id res chain seq x y z
N MET A 1 -19.91 -2.24 21.87
CA MET A 1 -21.31 -2.37 21.39
C MET A 1 -21.94 -1.12 20.78
N ARG A 2 -21.67 0.11 21.27
CA ARG A 2 -22.32 1.34 20.76
C ARG A 2 -22.21 1.52 19.23
N TYR A 3 -21.03 1.27 18.66
CA TYR A 3 -20.74 1.45 17.23
C TYR A 3 -21.50 0.46 16.33
N VAL A 4 -21.50 -0.83 16.70
CA VAL A 4 -22.25 -1.90 15.99
C VAL A 4 -23.75 -1.65 16.07
N SER A 5 -24.27 -1.18 17.20
CA SER A 5 -25.70 -0.86 17.33
C SER A 5 -26.11 0.39 16.55
N SER A 6 -25.20 1.35 16.34
CA SER A 6 -25.49 2.59 15.61
C SER A 6 -25.42 2.45 14.08
N ASN A 7 -24.82 1.38 13.56
CA ASN A 7 -24.67 1.17 12.13
C ASN A 7 -25.31 -0.18 11.71
N PRO A 8 -26.52 -0.15 11.10
CA PRO A 8 -27.22 -1.34 10.65
C PRO A 8 -26.46 -2.16 9.59
N GLU A 9 -25.71 -1.50 8.71
CA GLU A 9 -24.94 -2.16 7.66
C GLU A 9 -23.77 -2.95 8.27
N LEU A 10 -23.02 -2.34 9.18
CA LEU A 10 -21.96 -3.01 9.94
C LEU A 10 -22.48 -4.23 10.68
N ARG A 11 -23.64 -4.10 11.32
CA ARG A 11 -24.29 -5.22 12.01
C ARG A 11 -24.62 -6.35 11.05
N LEU A 12 -25.19 -6.04 9.88
CA LEU A 12 -25.50 -7.04 8.87
C LEU A 12 -24.23 -7.79 8.42
N CYS A 13 -23.13 -7.07 8.14
CA CYS A 13 -21.87 -7.69 7.77
C CYS A 13 -21.34 -8.62 8.87
N LEU A 14 -21.40 -8.20 10.14
CA LEU A 14 -20.97 -9.02 11.27
C LEU A 14 -21.87 -10.26 11.46
N ASP A 15 -23.18 -10.12 11.29
CA ASP A 15 -24.12 -11.24 11.33
C ASP A 15 -23.83 -12.24 10.19
N GLN A 16 -23.54 -11.77 8.98
CA GLN A 16 -23.13 -12.63 7.85
C GLN A 16 -21.82 -13.38 8.10
N ILE A 17 -20.84 -12.72 8.74
CA ILE A 17 -19.58 -13.37 9.15
C ILE A 17 -19.87 -14.44 10.22
N ARG A 18 -20.76 -14.17 11.17
CA ARG A 18 -21.11 -15.11 12.24
C ARG A 18 -21.88 -16.33 11.73
N ASP A 19 -22.85 -16.11 10.84
CA ASP A 19 -23.87 -17.11 10.48
C ASP A 19 -23.40 -18.06 9.36
N GLY A 20 -22.10 -18.04 9.01
CA GLY A 20 -21.54 -18.92 7.99
C GLY A 20 -21.97 -18.58 6.56
N TYR A 21 -22.48 -17.36 6.31
CA TYR A 21 -22.99 -16.92 5.01
C TYR A 21 -21.97 -17.11 3.88
N TYR A 22 -20.69 -16.83 4.17
CA TYR A 22 -19.60 -16.96 3.20
C TYR A 22 -19.03 -18.38 3.09
N CYS A 23 -19.19 -19.21 4.13
CA CYS A 23 -18.69 -20.58 4.16
C CYS A 23 -19.77 -21.55 4.71
N PRO A 24 -20.81 -21.89 3.91
CA PRO A 24 -21.91 -22.72 4.40
C PRO A 24 -21.51 -24.13 4.83
N ASN A 25 -20.42 -24.67 4.25
CA ASN A 25 -19.90 -26.01 4.58
C ASN A 25 -19.14 -26.03 5.92
N GLU A 26 -18.69 -24.88 6.40
CA GLU A 26 -17.93 -24.71 7.65
C GLU A 26 -18.41 -23.44 8.38
N PRO A 27 -19.65 -23.45 8.92
CA PRO A 27 -20.31 -22.23 9.39
C PRO A 27 -19.62 -21.57 10.59
N ASP A 28 -18.93 -22.34 11.43
CA ASP A 28 -18.22 -21.81 12.60
C ASP A 28 -16.82 -21.24 12.27
N LEU A 29 -16.34 -21.33 11.01
CA LEU A 29 -14.98 -20.96 10.61
C LEU A 29 -14.59 -19.52 11.02
N PHE A 30 -15.52 -18.57 10.94
CA PHE A 30 -15.25 -17.16 11.24
C PHE A 30 -15.75 -16.69 12.61
N LYS A 31 -16.23 -17.61 13.45
CA LYS A 31 -16.81 -17.26 14.75
C LYS A 31 -15.81 -16.59 15.68
N ASP A 32 -14.56 -17.03 15.67
CA ASP A 32 -13.48 -16.42 16.45
C ASP A 32 -13.16 -14.99 15.97
N LEU A 33 -13.25 -14.74 14.67
CA LEU A 33 -13.09 -13.39 14.10
C LEU A 33 -14.23 -12.48 14.56
N TYR A 34 -15.48 -12.94 14.41
CA TYR A 34 -16.66 -12.21 14.90
C TYR A 34 -16.53 -11.88 16.38
N ASN A 35 -16.16 -12.86 17.21
CA ASN A 35 -15.99 -12.66 18.64
C ASN A 35 -14.97 -11.57 18.91
N LYS A 36 -13.76 -11.66 18.33
CA LYS A 36 -12.71 -10.64 18.50
C LYS A 36 -13.16 -9.24 18.08
N LEU A 37 -13.93 -9.11 17.00
CA LEU A 37 -14.42 -7.82 16.53
C LEU A 37 -15.52 -7.24 17.44
N VAL A 38 -16.40 -8.07 18.01
CA VAL A 38 -17.54 -7.58 18.80
C VAL A 38 -17.20 -7.41 20.28
N THR A 39 -16.35 -8.26 20.84
CA THR A 39 -16.00 -8.23 22.27
C THR A 39 -14.80 -7.35 22.56
N GLU A 40 -13.73 -7.46 21.78
CA GLU A 40 -12.45 -6.78 22.04
C GLU A 40 -12.25 -5.53 21.19
N ASP A 41 -12.51 -5.63 19.88
CA ASP A 41 -12.23 -4.59 18.87
C ASP A 41 -10.87 -3.89 19.08
N LYS A 42 -9.81 -4.67 19.30
CA LYS A 42 -8.49 -4.15 19.71
C LYS A 42 -7.92 -3.09 18.76
N PHE A 43 -8.25 -3.17 17.48
CA PHE A 43 -7.79 -2.26 16.44
C PHE A 43 -8.85 -1.22 16.04
N MET A 44 -9.95 -1.10 16.79
CA MET A 44 -11.02 -0.12 16.56
C MET A 44 -11.66 -0.21 15.18
N VAL A 45 -11.71 -1.42 14.60
CA VAL A 45 -12.26 -1.67 13.26
C VAL A 45 -13.74 -1.31 13.22
N CYS A 46 -14.51 -1.72 14.23
CA CYS A 46 -15.94 -1.42 14.28
C CYS A 46 -16.21 0.05 14.61
N ALA A 47 -15.31 0.71 15.35
CA ALA A 47 -15.41 2.14 15.63
C ALA A 47 -15.15 2.99 14.38
N ASP A 48 -14.11 2.67 13.61
CA ASP A 48 -13.71 3.45 12.42
C ASP A 48 -14.56 3.16 11.19
N TYR A 49 -15.35 2.07 11.18
CA TYR A 49 -16.14 1.64 10.03
C TYR A 49 -17.02 2.76 9.44
N GLY A 50 -17.71 3.54 10.28
CA GLY A 50 -18.58 4.61 9.80
C GLY A 50 -17.83 5.73 9.08
N ASP A 51 -16.69 6.12 9.63
CA ASP A 51 -15.82 7.14 9.04
C ASP A 51 -15.14 6.64 7.76
N TYR A 52 -14.76 5.36 7.75
CA TYR A 52 -14.23 4.69 6.56
C TYR A 52 -15.26 4.67 5.43
N MET A 53 -16.51 4.30 5.70
CA MET A 53 -17.58 4.29 4.68
C MET A 53 -17.87 5.70 4.13
N ARG A 54 -17.84 6.73 4.99
CA ARG A 54 -17.94 8.13 4.53
C ARG A 54 -16.80 8.50 3.59
N ALA A 55 -15.56 8.20 3.97
CA ALA A 55 -14.40 8.49 3.13
C ALA A 55 -14.45 7.71 1.80
N GLN A 56 -14.92 6.46 1.81
CA GLN A 56 -15.11 5.67 0.58
C GLN A 56 -16.16 6.29 -0.35
N ALA A 57 -17.27 6.81 0.17
CA ALA A 57 -18.25 7.52 -0.65
C ALA A 57 -17.66 8.81 -1.27
N GLU A 58 -16.80 9.52 -0.53
CA GLU A 58 -16.06 10.69 -1.08
C GLU A 58 -15.10 10.28 -2.20
N VAL A 59 -14.41 9.13 -2.06
CA VAL A 59 -13.57 8.56 -3.11
C VAL A 59 -14.39 8.23 -4.35
N GLU A 60 -15.53 7.56 -4.21
CA GLU A 60 -16.40 7.23 -5.34
C GLU A 60 -16.88 8.49 -6.07
N SER A 61 -17.28 9.52 -5.32
CA SER A 61 -17.67 10.81 -5.89
C SER A 61 -16.50 11.51 -6.60
N ALA A 62 -15.30 11.50 -6.01
CA ALA A 62 -14.12 12.11 -6.61
C ALA A 62 -13.67 11.38 -7.88
N TYR A 63 -13.78 10.06 -7.92
CA TYR A 63 -13.37 9.24 -9.05
C TYR A 63 -14.25 9.47 -10.29
N LYS A 64 -15.54 9.78 -10.10
CA LYS A 64 -16.46 10.14 -11.20
C LYS A 64 -16.08 11.45 -11.89
N ASP A 65 -15.34 12.33 -11.23
CA ASP A 65 -14.77 13.56 -11.81
C ASP A 65 -13.32 13.33 -12.23
N GLU A 66 -13.13 12.90 -13.47
CA GLU A 66 -11.82 12.52 -14.02
C GLU A 66 -10.78 13.65 -13.95
N VAL A 67 -11.21 14.90 -14.12
CA VAL A 67 -10.31 16.07 -14.10
C VAL A 67 -9.84 16.34 -12.68
N LYS A 68 -10.77 16.34 -11.71
CA LYS A 68 -10.44 16.48 -10.30
C LYS A 68 -9.55 15.34 -9.83
N TRP A 69 -9.89 14.10 -10.18
CA TRP A 69 -9.12 12.92 -9.83
C TRP A 69 -7.69 12.98 -10.38
N SER A 70 -7.52 13.27 -11.66
CA SER A 70 -6.21 13.39 -12.30
C SER A 70 -5.36 14.49 -11.65
N LYS A 71 -5.97 15.62 -11.29
CA LYS A 71 -5.29 16.69 -10.56
C LYS A 71 -4.82 16.23 -9.18
N MET A 72 -5.65 15.50 -8.43
CA MET A 72 -5.26 14.92 -7.14
C MET A 72 -4.08 13.95 -7.30
N VAL A 73 -4.10 13.08 -8.31
CA VAL A 73 -3.00 12.14 -8.61
C VAL A 73 -1.70 12.88 -8.91
N LEU A 74 -1.73 13.85 -9.83
CA LEU A 74 -0.54 14.61 -10.22
C LEU A 74 0.08 15.34 -9.02
N MET A 75 -0.75 15.95 -8.16
CA MET A 75 -0.27 16.63 -6.96
C MET A 75 0.39 15.65 -5.96
N ASN A 76 -0.16 14.45 -5.80
CA ASN A 76 0.46 13.40 -4.97
C ASN A 76 1.81 12.97 -5.54
N ILE A 77 1.91 12.72 -6.85
CA ILE A 77 3.17 12.37 -7.52
C ILE A 77 4.22 13.48 -7.30
N ALA A 78 3.85 14.74 -7.53
CA ALA A 78 4.75 15.87 -7.36
C ALA A 78 5.23 16.04 -5.90
N ALA A 79 4.37 15.73 -4.92
CA ALA A 79 4.69 15.85 -3.50
C ALA A 79 5.40 14.61 -2.91
N ALA A 80 5.44 13.48 -3.63
CA ALA A 80 5.95 12.21 -3.12
C ALA A 80 7.47 12.19 -2.87
N GLY A 81 8.23 13.17 -3.41
CA GLY A 81 9.69 13.22 -3.29
C GLY A 81 10.22 13.16 -1.85
N LYS A 82 9.46 13.64 -0.86
CA LYS A 82 9.79 13.53 0.57
C LYS A 82 9.93 12.07 1.04
N PHE A 83 9.28 11.13 0.38
CA PHE A 83 9.31 9.71 0.75
C PHE A 83 10.38 8.90 0.01
N SER A 84 11.26 9.54 -0.77
CA SER A 84 12.37 8.87 -1.43
C SER A 84 13.32 8.21 -0.41
N SER A 85 13.67 6.94 -0.67
CA SER A 85 14.68 6.21 0.11
C SER A 85 16.05 6.88 0.05
N ASP A 86 16.40 7.57 -1.05
CA ASP A 86 17.69 8.26 -1.19
C ASP A 86 17.83 9.37 -0.14
N ARG A 87 16.72 10.02 0.23
CA ARG A 87 16.69 10.98 1.32
C ARG A 87 17.02 10.29 2.64
N THR A 88 16.34 9.18 2.95
CA THR A 88 16.57 8.41 4.17
C THR A 88 18.00 7.88 4.26
N VAL A 89 18.53 7.29 3.18
CA VAL A 89 19.91 6.79 3.13
C VAL A 89 20.91 7.93 3.35
N ARG A 90 20.68 9.11 2.75
CA ARG A 90 21.53 10.28 2.98
C ARG A 90 21.46 10.79 4.42
N GLU A 91 20.28 10.79 5.04
CA GLU A 91 20.09 11.15 6.46
C GLU A 91 20.82 10.17 7.38
N TYR A 92 20.69 8.85 7.14
CA TYR A 92 21.44 7.84 7.89
C TYR A 92 22.95 7.96 7.71
N ALA A 93 23.41 8.14 6.47
CA ALA A 93 24.82 8.30 6.15
C ALA A 93 25.46 9.48 6.89
N ARG A 94 24.76 10.61 6.95
CA ARG A 94 25.23 11.83 7.63
C ARG A 94 25.11 11.74 9.15
N ASP A 95 23.93 11.39 9.66
CA ASP A 95 23.57 11.61 11.07
C ASP A 95 23.94 10.42 11.97
N ILE A 96 23.96 9.19 11.42
CA ILE A 96 24.24 7.97 12.17
C ILE A 96 25.59 7.37 11.78
N TRP A 97 25.79 7.04 10.49
CA TRP A 97 26.98 6.32 10.02
C TRP A 97 28.21 7.21 9.89
N ARG A 98 28.01 8.51 9.69
CA ARG A 98 29.06 9.52 9.49
C ARG A 98 30.01 9.15 8.34
N VAL A 99 29.43 8.77 7.20
CA VAL A 99 30.16 8.39 5.99
C VAL A 99 29.90 9.38 4.87
N ASP A 100 30.95 9.67 4.09
CA ASP A 100 30.87 10.53 2.92
C ASP A 100 30.74 9.71 1.63
N PRO A 101 30.07 10.25 0.60
CA PRO A 101 29.98 9.58 -0.70
C PRO A 101 31.36 9.44 -1.34
N VAL A 102 31.68 8.22 -1.78
CA VAL A 102 32.93 7.93 -2.51
C VAL A 102 32.62 7.94 -4.01
N ILE A 103 33.21 8.88 -4.74
CA ILE A 103 33.15 8.90 -6.20
C ILE A 103 34.22 7.95 -6.72
N VAL A 104 33.80 6.82 -7.28
CA VAL A 104 34.71 5.90 -7.97
C VAL A 104 34.94 6.45 -9.38
N LYS A 105 36.18 6.87 -9.67
CA LYS A 105 36.61 7.13 -11.05
C LYS A 105 36.79 5.79 -11.73
N GLU A 106 35.82 5.39 -12.54
CA GLU A 106 35.90 4.17 -13.31
C GLU A 106 37.02 4.33 -14.37
N SER A 107 38.15 3.65 -14.17
CA SER A 107 39.09 3.39 -15.26
C SER A 107 38.57 2.20 -16.05
N ILE A 108 37.52 2.41 -16.84
CA ILE A 108 37.15 1.43 -17.87
C ILE A 108 38.28 1.45 -18.90
N LYS A 109 39.28 0.59 -18.73
CA LYS A 109 40.12 0.17 -19.86
C LYS A 109 39.22 -0.69 -20.74
N TYR A 110 38.54 -0.08 -21.69
CA TYR A 110 38.00 -0.83 -22.82
C TYR A 110 39.19 -1.51 -23.49
N ASN A 111 39.32 -2.83 -23.31
CA ASN A 111 40.32 -3.57 -24.06
C ASN A 111 39.83 -3.60 -25.51
N SER A 112 40.47 -2.81 -26.38
CA SER A 112 40.15 -2.70 -27.81
C SER A 112 40.43 -3.99 -28.61
N GLU A 113 40.80 -5.08 -27.94
CA GLU A 113 41.22 -6.34 -28.56
C GLU A 113 40.07 -7.27 -28.97
N ASN A 114 38.80 -6.93 -28.68
CA ASN A 114 37.65 -7.77 -29.11
C ASN A 114 36.74 -7.12 -30.17
N ILE A 115 37.13 -5.99 -30.77
CA ILE A 115 36.35 -5.36 -31.87
C ILE A 115 36.42 -6.18 -33.17
N ASN A 116 37.36 -7.14 -33.28
CA ASN A 116 37.53 -7.98 -34.47
C ASN A 116 37.07 -9.44 -34.28
N ASN A 117 36.26 -9.78 -33.27
CA ASN A 117 35.64 -11.11 -33.20
C ASN A 117 34.26 -11.09 -33.91
N PRO A 118 34.13 -11.60 -35.15
CA PRO A 118 32.90 -11.47 -35.93
C PRO A 118 31.79 -12.44 -35.49
N ARG A 119 31.91 -13.11 -34.34
CA ARG A 119 31.01 -14.22 -33.95
C ARG A 119 29.72 -13.83 -33.25
N PHE A 120 29.44 -12.56 -33.04
CA PHE A 120 28.19 -12.11 -32.40
C PHE A 120 27.41 -11.11 -33.25
N CYS A 121 27.29 -11.39 -34.55
CA CYS A 121 26.23 -10.83 -35.39
C CYS A 121 25.94 -11.82 -36.53
N SER A 122 25.26 -12.92 -36.21
CA SER A 122 24.43 -13.64 -37.17
C SER A 122 23.25 -14.30 -36.47
N ASN A 123 22.12 -13.62 -36.62
CA ASN A 123 20.77 -14.14 -36.91
C ASN A 123 19.70 -13.69 -35.91
N ASN A 124 18.82 -12.84 -36.48
CA ASN A 124 17.37 -12.73 -36.29
C ASN A 124 16.77 -13.17 -34.96
#